data_AF-A0AA88DHU5-F1
#
_entry.id   AF-A0AA88DHU5-F1
#
_cell.length_a   1.000
_cell.length_b   1.000
_cell.length_c   1.000
_cell.angle_alpha   90.00
_cell.angle_beta   90.00
_cell.angle_gamma   90.00
#
_symmetry.space_group_name_H-M   'P 1'
#
loop_
_entity.id
_entity.type
_entity.pdbx_description
1 polymer ?
#
loop_
_entity_poly.entity_id
_entity_poly.type
_entity_poly.pdbx_seq_one_letter_code
_entity_poly.pdbx_strand_id
1 'polypeptide(L)'
;MSDFMESRALLYALRADSWREIKIELEAIFLPNDKGVYCKGVYYWLNKGVPGSKKTVLSFDMSEEVFHSIAIPDHIQKEIGNLRGPTTGNDSIVFFFLLKNSWNSTSFEVWMMVRNREGVPRWSKNLTVRSLVCIYAPLTFWKDDELLMETRDGRVVTYNLHNQKFRQLPT
;
A
#
# COMPACT_ATOMS: atom_id res chain seq x y z
N MET A 1 -6.43 29.33 16.44
CA MET A 1 -5.41 28.54 17.13
C MET A 1 -5.79 27.09 16.90
N SER A 2 -5.28 26.47 15.84
CA SER A 2 -5.58 25.08 15.53
C SER A 2 -4.66 24.21 16.38
N ASP A 3 -5.23 23.42 17.29
CA ASP A 3 -4.49 22.34 17.96
C ASP A 3 -3.91 21.44 16.87
N PHE A 4 -2.61 21.54 16.65
CA PHE A 4 -1.89 20.52 15.91
C PHE A 4 -1.91 19.28 16.81
N MET A 5 -2.68 18.27 16.41
CA MET A 5 -2.64 16.96 17.04
C MET A 5 -1.19 16.47 17.04
N GLU A 6 -0.57 16.44 18.22
CA GLU A 6 0.78 15.93 18.37
C GLU A 6 0.76 14.42 18.12
N SER A 7 1.55 13.98 17.14
CA SER A 7 1.63 12.56 16.79
C SER A 7 2.58 11.86 17.76
N ARG A 8 2.15 10.73 18.32
CA ARG A 8 2.95 9.92 19.23
C ARG A 8 3.13 8.51 18.66
N ALA A 9 4.33 7.98 18.76
CA ALA A 9 4.64 6.62 18.37
C ALA A 9 5.08 5.82 19.59
N LEU A 10 4.43 4.69 19.83
CA LEU A 10 4.78 3.76 20.91
C LEU A 10 5.23 2.43 20.29
N LEU A 11 6.38 1.93 20.72
CA LEU A 11 6.90 0.61 20.35
C LEU A 11 6.84 -0.31 21.56
N TYR A 12 6.22 -1.47 21.38
CA TYR A 12 6.18 -2.51 22.40
C TYR A 12 7.38 -3.44 22.25
N ALA A 13 8.18 -3.54 23.30
CA ALA A 13 9.33 -4.42 23.36
C ALA A 13 8.96 -5.71 24.08
N LEU A 14 8.75 -6.80 23.33
CA LEU A 14 8.31 -8.09 23.88
C LEU A 14 9.25 -8.63 24.98
N ARG A 15 10.58 -8.44 24.83
CA ARG A 15 11.56 -8.88 25.83
C ARG A 15 11.49 -8.11 27.15
N ALA A 16 11.08 -6.84 27.09
CA ALA A 16 11.00 -5.96 28.24
C ALA A 16 9.57 -5.82 28.78
N ASP A 17 8.60 -6.49 28.14
CA ASP A 17 7.16 -6.42 28.42
C ASP A 17 6.67 -4.99 28.70
N SER A 18 7.10 -4.05 27.85
CA SER A 18 6.83 -2.63 28.07
C SER A 18 6.72 -1.87 26.77
N TRP A 19 5.91 -0.80 26.82
CA TRP A 19 5.84 0.21 25.80
C TRP A 19 6.87 1.29 26.07
N ARG A 20 7.52 1.76 25.00
CA ARG A 20 8.32 2.97 25.05
C ARG A 20 7.97 3.89 23.89
N GLU A 21 8.18 5.18 24.12
CA GLU A 21 7.94 6.21 23.12
C GLU A 21 9.13 6.29 22.17
N ILE A 22 8.84 6.34 20.87
CA ILE A 22 9.81 6.55 19.80
C ILE A 22 9.61 7.96 19.26
N LYS A 23 10.72 8.66 19.08
CA LYS A 23 10.71 10.00 18.52
C LYS A 23 10.31 9.95 17.04
N ILE A 24 9.36 10.79 16.66
CA ILE A 24 8.96 10.98 15.27
C ILE A 24 9.74 12.16 14.72
N GLU A 25 10.70 11.91 13.83
CA GLU A 25 11.51 12.94 13.16
C GLU A 25 11.00 13.25 11.75
N LEU A 26 9.69 13.15 11.54
CA LEU A 26 9.03 13.49 10.29
C LEU A 26 8.05 14.63 10.50
N GLU A 27 8.14 15.65 9.66
CA GLU A 27 7.08 16.63 9.46
C GLU A 27 5.94 15.99 8.66
N ALA A 28 5.24 15.05 9.28
CA ALA A 28 4.09 14.36 8.71
C ALA A 28 2.91 14.41 9.68
N ILE A 29 1.71 14.57 9.14
CA ILE A 29 0.48 14.43 9.92
C ILE A 29 0.11 12.95 9.92
N PHE A 30 0.13 12.31 11.09
CA PHE A 30 -0.22 10.91 11.26
C PHE A 30 -1.72 10.81 11.56
N LEU A 31 -2.53 10.79 10.50
CA LEU A 31 -3.95 10.55 10.67
C LEU A 31 -4.21 9.07 10.91
N PRO A 32 -5.15 8.70 11.79
CA PRO A 32 -5.58 7.32 11.93
C PRO A 32 -6.24 6.88 10.63
N ASN A 33 -5.48 6.17 9.78
CA ASN A 33 -6.03 5.61 8.56
C ASN A 33 -5.21 4.43 8.03
N ASP A 34 -5.94 3.54 7.36
CA ASP A 34 -5.56 2.30 6.68
C ASP A 34 -4.70 1.27 7.45
N LYS A 35 -4.94 -0.01 7.17
CA LYS A 35 -4.08 -1.10 7.62
C LYS A 35 -2.72 -0.96 6.93
N GLY A 36 -1.64 -1.08 7.70
CA GLY A 36 -0.29 -1.16 7.15
C GLY A 36 0.10 -2.59 6.80
N VAL A 37 1.28 -2.73 6.20
CA VAL A 37 1.88 -4.01 5.83
C VAL A 37 3.32 -4.08 6.33
N TYR A 38 3.70 -5.22 6.90
CA TYR A 38 5.07 -5.50 7.29
C TYR A 38 5.79 -6.24 6.17
N CYS A 39 6.98 -5.78 5.79
CA CYS A 39 7.84 -6.44 4.81
C CYS A 39 9.31 -6.21 5.17
N LYS A 40 10.07 -7.30 5.31
CA LYS A 40 11.54 -7.28 5.46
C LYS A 40 12.05 -6.30 6.53
N GLY A 41 11.48 -6.35 7.73
CA GLY A 41 11.93 -5.48 8.83
C GLY A 41 11.27 -4.10 8.86
N VAL A 42 10.47 -3.73 7.86
CA VAL A 42 9.90 -2.39 7.75
C VAL A 42 8.37 -2.48 7.69
N TYR A 43 7.70 -1.62 8.46
CA TYR A 43 6.25 -1.48 8.44
C TYR A 43 5.85 -0.29 7.55
N TYR A 44 4.89 -0.46 6.65
CA TYR A 44 4.48 0.53 5.65
C TYR A 44 2.98 0.81 5.73
N TRP A 45 2.58 2.07 5.63
CA TRP A 45 1.16 2.43 5.58
C TRP A 45 0.93 3.71 4.78
N LEU A 46 -0.29 3.85 4.26
CA LEU A 46 -0.66 5.02 3.48
C LEU A 46 -0.95 6.21 4.40
N ASN A 47 -0.29 7.33 4.15
CA ASN A 47 -0.63 8.61 4.77
C ASN A 47 -1.36 9.49 3.77
N LYS A 48 -2.68 9.62 3.95
CA LYS A 48 -3.54 10.48 3.13
C LYS A 48 -3.39 11.96 3.46
N GLY A 49 -2.75 12.30 4.59
CA GLY A 49 -2.57 13.66 5.06
C GLY A 49 -3.89 14.44 5.19
N VAL A 50 -3.79 15.75 5.39
CA VAL A 50 -4.95 16.66 5.36
C VAL A 50 -5.29 17.07 3.92
N PRO A 51 -6.53 17.51 3.63
CA PRO A 51 -6.87 18.09 2.34
C PRO A 51 -5.85 19.17 1.92
N GLY A 52 -5.37 19.09 0.67
CA GLY A 52 -4.33 19.99 0.14
C GLY A 52 -2.89 19.56 0.38
N SER A 53 -2.62 18.61 1.28
CA SER A 53 -1.27 18.07 1.48
C SER A 53 -0.90 16.98 0.45
N LYS A 54 0.40 16.78 0.25
CA LYS A 54 0.92 15.64 -0.54
C LYS A 54 0.76 14.36 0.27
N LYS A 55 0.24 13.33 -0.39
CA LYS A 55 0.05 11.99 0.18
C LYS A 55 1.32 11.19 0.01
N THR A 56 1.65 10.41 1.01
CA THR A 56 2.89 9.63 1.03
C THR A 56 2.60 8.23 1.56
N VAL A 57 3.51 7.30 1.29
CA VAL A 57 3.58 6.06 2.06
C VAL A 57 4.59 6.31 3.17
N LEU A 58 4.15 6.21 4.41
CA LEU A 58 5.03 6.24 5.56
C LEU A 58 5.60 4.85 5.78
N SER A 59 6.82 4.81 6.30
CA SER A 59 7.44 3.57 6.69
C SER A 59 8.19 3.72 8.00
N PHE A 60 8.21 2.67 8.82
CA PHE A 60 8.98 2.58 10.04
C PHE A 60 9.92 1.38 9.97
N ASP A 61 11.22 1.65 10.01
CA ASP A 61 12.24 0.60 10.05
C ASP A 61 12.33 0.05 11.48
N MET A 62 12.07 -1.24 11.67
CA MET A 62 12.05 -1.85 13.02
C MET A 62 13.46 -2.11 13.57
N SER A 63 14.50 -2.10 12.75
CA SER A 63 15.90 -2.28 13.18
C SER A 63 16.48 -0.95 13.64
N GLU A 64 16.38 0.06 12.79
CA GLU A 64 16.95 1.38 13.05
C GLU A 64 16.00 2.28 13.85
N GLU A 65 14.71 1.90 13.94
CA GLU A 65 13.66 2.66 14.63
C GLU A 65 13.44 4.06 14.06
N VAL A 66 13.64 4.19 12.75
CA VAL A 66 13.52 5.46 12.02
C VAL A 66 12.29 5.46 11.12
N PHE A 67 11.58 6.59 11.16
CA PHE A 67 10.49 6.87 10.23
C PHE A 67 11.00 7.45 8.92
N HIS A 68 10.43 7.00 7.81
CA HIS A 68 10.67 7.56 6.48
C HIS A 68 9.34 7.87 5.78
N SER A 69 9.40 8.76 4.80
CA SER A 69 8.26 9.13 3.97
C SER A 69 8.63 8.96 2.50
N ILE A 70 7.77 8.25 1.77
CA ILE A 70 7.98 7.90 0.37
C ILE A 70 6.89 8.57 -0.46
N ALA A 71 7.29 9.48 -1.34
CA ALA A 71 6.37 10.24 -2.17
C ALA A 71 5.62 9.33 -3.15
N ILE A 72 4.30 9.48 -3.23
CA ILE A 72 3.46 8.81 -4.23
C ILE A 72 3.54 9.60 -5.57
N PRO A 73 3.52 8.93 -6.73
CA PRO A 73 3.56 9.61 -8.03
C PRO A 73 2.47 10.69 -8.21
N ASP A 74 2.84 11.82 -8.83
CA ASP A 74 1.98 13.02 -8.91
C ASP A 74 0.61 12.80 -9.56
N HIS A 75 0.51 11.93 -10.58
CA HIS A 75 -0.77 11.64 -11.22
C HIS A 75 -1.74 10.86 -10.30
N ILE A 76 -1.22 10.15 -9.29
CA ILE A 76 -2.01 9.41 -8.30
C ILE A 76 -2.44 10.34 -7.14
N GLN A 77 -1.67 11.39 -6.85
CA GLN A 77 -1.93 12.34 -5.76
C GLN A 77 -3.34 12.95 -5.79
N LYS A 78 -3.90 13.13 -6.99
CA LYS A 78 -5.24 13.72 -7.22
C LYS A 78 -6.38 12.72 -7.00
N GLU A 79 -6.09 11.43 -7.15
CA GLU A 79 -7.07 10.34 -7.21
C GLU A 79 -6.78 9.31 -6.10
N ILE A 80 -6.33 9.75 -4.93
CA ILE A 80 -5.88 8.85 -3.86
C ILE A 80 -6.97 7.90 -3.37
N GLY A 81 -8.26 8.25 -3.55
CA GLY A 81 -9.40 7.37 -3.27
C GLY A 81 -9.43 6.10 -4.13
N ASN A 82 -8.71 6.11 -5.26
CA ASN A 82 -8.54 4.97 -6.16
C ASN A 82 -7.32 4.10 -5.81
N LEU A 83 -6.52 4.51 -4.83
CA LEU A 83 -5.37 3.74 -4.35
C LEU A 83 -5.84 2.60 -3.44
N ARG A 84 -5.25 1.42 -3.60
CA ARG A 84 -5.42 0.25 -2.73
C ARG A 84 -4.05 -0.28 -2.31
N GLY A 85 -3.92 -0.65 -1.04
CA GLY A 85 -2.65 -1.00 -0.40
C GLY A 85 -2.15 0.10 0.54
N PRO A 86 -0.88 0.01 1.01
CA PRO A 86 0.16 -0.92 0.55
C PRO A 86 -0.10 -2.39 0.91
N THR A 87 0.45 -3.29 0.11
CA THR A 87 0.48 -4.75 0.33
C THR A 87 1.83 -5.31 -0.11
N THR A 88 2.06 -6.62 0.05
CA THR A 88 3.28 -7.29 -0.39
C THR A 88 3.07 -8.02 -1.72
N GLY A 89 4.13 -8.09 -2.51
CA GLY A 89 4.21 -8.88 -3.74
C GLY A 89 5.65 -9.07 -4.15
N ASN A 90 6.04 -10.33 -4.39
CA ASN A 90 7.40 -10.76 -4.72
C ASN A 90 8.44 -10.06 -3.86
N ASP A 91 8.22 -10.12 -2.54
CA ASP A 91 9.21 -9.62 -1.59
C ASP A 91 9.44 -8.09 -1.66
N SER A 92 8.50 -7.38 -2.30
CA SER A 92 8.44 -5.93 -2.44
C SER A 92 7.09 -5.39 -1.95
N ILE A 93 7.00 -4.08 -1.80
CA ILE A 93 5.75 -3.38 -1.50
C ILE A 93 5.04 -3.03 -2.81
N VAL A 94 3.75 -3.26 -2.83
CA VAL A 94 2.87 -3.03 -3.97
C VAL A 94 1.72 -2.12 -3.55
N PHE A 95 1.30 -1.26 -4.47
CA PHE A 95 -0.03 -0.67 -4.42
C PHE A 95 -0.74 -0.88 -5.77
N PHE A 96 -2.06 -0.83 -5.73
CA PHE A 96 -2.91 -0.86 -6.92
C PHE A 96 -3.59 0.49 -7.11
N PHE A 97 -3.57 1.03 -8.32
CA PHE A 97 -4.24 2.28 -8.65
C PHE A 97 -5.40 2.01 -9.62
N LEU A 98 -6.64 2.16 -9.16
CA LEU A 98 -7.83 1.94 -9.96
C LEU A 98 -7.98 3.06 -11.01
N LEU A 99 -7.80 2.73 -12.28
CA LEU A 99 -7.99 3.66 -13.40
C LEU A 99 -9.47 3.84 -13.75
N LYS A 100 -10.22 2.75 -13.64
CA LYS A 100 -11.66 2.70 -13.90
C LYS A 100 -12.26 1.64 -13.01
N ASN A 101 -13.27 2.01 -12.23
CA ASN A 101 -14.08 1.07 -11.46
C ASN A 101 -15.55 1.36 -11.73
N SER A 102 -16.07 0.78 -12.80
CA SER A 102 -17.49 0.89 -13.18
C SER A 102 -18.15 -0.48 -13.09
N TRP A 103 -19.47 -0.53 -12.92
CA TRP A 103 -20.24 -1.78 -12.87
C TRP A 103 -19.82 -2.83 -13.93
N ASN A 104 -19.54 -2.38 -15.15
CA ASN A 104 -19.21 -3.25 -16.29
C ASN A 104 -17.79 -3.82 -16.26
N SER A 105 -16.82 -3.05 -15.73
CA SER A 105 -15.40 -3.38 -15.86
C SER A 105 -14.54 -2.61 -14.89
N THR A 106 -13.47 -3.25 -14.44
CA THR A 106 -12.41 -2.66 -13.62
C THR A 106 -11.08 -2.72 -14.35
N SER A 107 -10.36 -1.60 -14.35
CA SER A 107 -9.00 -1.46 -14.87
C SER A 107 -8.13 -0.81 -13.81
N PHE A 108 -6.90 -1.28 -13.65
CA PHE A 108 -6.00 -0.78 -12.63
C PHE A 108 -4.54 -0.94 -13.04
N GLU A 109 -3.68 -0.17 -12.38
CA GLU A 109 -2.23 -0.28 -12.49
C GLU A 109 -1.67 -0.96 -11.27
N VAL A 110 -0.59 -1.72 -11.48
CA VAL A 110 0.20 -2.31 -10.42
C VAL A 110 1.50 -1.52 -10.31
N TRP A 111 1.77 -0.99 -9.14
CA TRP A 111 2.98 -0.24 -8.84
C TRP A 111 3.76 -0.95 -7.75
N MET A 112 5.06 -1.08 -7.95
CA MET A 112 5.96 -1.73 -7.01
C MET A 112 7.00 -0.76 -6.53
N MET A 113 7.38 -0.89 -5.25
CA MET A 113 8.50 -0.18 -4.70
C MET A 113 9.79 -0.79 -5.25
N VAL A 114 10.66 0.04 -5.78
CA VAL A 114 12.02 -0.33 -6.19
C VAL A 114 13.00 0.64 -5.51
N ARG A 115 14.27 0.25 -5.39
CA ARG A 115 15.33 1.13 -4.87
C ARG A 115 16.26 1.56 -6.01
N ASN A 116 16.80 2.78 -6.00
CA ASN A 116 17.94 3.11 -6.89
C ASN A 116 19.21 2.38 -6.47
N ARG A 117 20.23 2.58 -7.31
CA ARG A 117 21.65 2.46 -6.99
C ARG A 117 22.04 3.08 -5.63
N GLU A 118 21.38 4.14 -5.18
CA GLU A 118 21.62 4.79 -3.87
C GLU A 118 20.79 4.20 -2.71
N GLY A 119 19.93 3.20 -2.96
CA GLY A 119 19.10 2.56 -1.94
C GLY A 119 17.80 3.29 -1.57
N VAL A 120 17.57 4.49 -2.12
CA VAL A 120 16.37 5.31 -1.94
C VAL A 120 15.15 4.64 -2.58
N PRO A 121 14.05 4.43 -1.81
CA PRO A 121 12.84 3.83 -2.34
C PRO A 121 12.10 4.77 -3.29
N ARG A 122 11.57 4.21 -4.37
CA ARG A 122 10.73 4.90 -5.36
C ARG A 122 9.64 3.96 -5.86
N TRP A 123 8.60 4.52 -6.44
CA TRP A 123 7.56 3.75 -7.09
C TRP A 123 7.85 3.58 -8.57
N SER A 124 7.71 2.35 -9.06
CA SER A 124 7.78 2.01 -10.47
C SER A 124 6.49 1.34 -10.91
N LYS A 125 5.93 1.79 -12.02
CA LYS A 125 4.78 1.15 -12.64
C LYS A 125 5.24 -0.16 -13.26
N ASN A 126 4.69 -1.27 -12.78
CA ASN A 126 5.04 -2.59 -13.28
C ASN A 126 4.17 -2.99 -14.48
N LEU A 127 2.84 -2.92 -14.34
CA LEU A 127 1.92 -3.31 -15.40
C LEU A 127 0.57 -2.58 -15.32
N THR A 128 -0.25 -2.76 -16.36
CA THR A 128 -1.65 -2.29 -16.38
C THR A 128 -2.55 -3.46 -16.74
N VAL A 129 -3.53 -3.74 -15.89
CA VAL A 129 -4.59 -4.71 -16.15
C VAL A 129 -5.84 -3.95 -16.59
N ARG A 130 -6.46 -4.36 -17.69
CA ARG A 130 -7.58 -3.64 -18.29
C ARG A 130 -8.82 -4.53 -18.39
N SER A 131 -9.97 -3.89 -18.23
CA SER A 131 -11.27 -4.42 -18.65
C SER A 131 -11.64 -5.76 -18.00
N LEU A 132 -11.33 -5.94 -16.71
CA LEU A 132 -11.78 -7.12 -15.98
C LEU A 132 -13.26 -7.00 -15.63
N VAL A 133 -14.06 -7.95 -16.09
CA VAL A 133 -15.50 -8.01 -15.83
C VAL A 133 -15.75 -8.64 -14.45
N CYS A 134 -16.77 -8.17 -13.73
CA CYS A 134 -17.16 -8.65 -12.40
C CYS A 134 -16.11 -8.52 -11.30
N ILE A 135 -14.99 -7.83 -11.53
CA ILE A 135 -13.98 -7.55 -10.50
C ILE A 135 -14.29 -6.22 -9.81
N TYR A 136 -14.28 -6.21 -8.49
CA TYR A 136 -14.38 -4.99 -7.69
C TYR A 136 -13.00 -4.33 -7.51
N ALA A 137 -12.01 -5.07 -6.99
CA ALA A 137 -10.66 -4.55 -6.79
C ALA A 137 -9.62 -5.69 -6.66
N PRO A 138 -8.36 -5.43 -7.03
CA PRO A 138 -7.24 -6.27 -6.59
C PRO A 138 -6.99 -6.09 -5.09
N LEU A 139 -6.56 -7.17 -4.44
CA LEU A 139 -6.31 -7.21 -3.00
C LEU A 139 -4.80 -7.28 -2.71
N THR A 140 -4.12 -8.28 -3.27
CA THR A 140 -2.70 -8.54 -3.03
C THR A 140 -2.12 -9.48 -4.09
N PHE A 141 -0.80 -9.63 -4.13
CA PHE A 141 -0.17 -10.70 -4.89
C PHE A 141 -0.34 -12.04 -4.17
N TRP A 142 -0.58 -13.08 -4.95
CA TRP A 142 -0.67 -14.46 -4.51
C TRP A 142 0.31 -15.29 -5.34
N LYS A 143 1.37 -15.81 -4.71
CA LYS A 143 2.53 -16.38 -5.43
C LYS A 143 3.12 -15.34 -6.41
N ASP A 144 4.18 -15.72 -7.12
CA ASP A 144 4.93 -14.72 -7.89
C ASP A 144 4.15 -14.08 -9.05
N ASP A 145 3.13 -14.79 -9.54
CA ASP A 145 2.49 -14.51 -10.82
C ASP A 145 0.95 -14.48 -10.77
N GLU A 146 0.33 -14.59 -9.59
CA GLU A 146 -1.12 -14.49 -9.45
C GLU A 146 -1.50 -13.29 -8.56
N LEU A 147 -2.66 -12.71 -8.83
CA LEU A 147 -3.25 -11.66 -8.03
C LEU A 147 -4.50 -12.21 -7.35
N LEU A 148 -4.62 -11.94 -6.06
CA LEU A 148 -5.86 -12.13 -5.34
C LEU A 148 -6.77 -10.94 -5.62
N MET A 149 -8.02 -11.20 -6.01
CA MET A 149 -8.99 -10.17 -6.38
C MET A 149 -10.34 -10.43 -5.73
N GLU A 150 -11.00 -9.34 -5.34
CA GLU A 150 -12.39 -9.36 -4.89
C GLU A 150 -13.31 -9.16 -6.09
N THR A 151 -14.29 -10.04 -6.23
CA THR A 151 -15.35 -9.93 -7.23
C THR A 151 -16.49 -9.05 -6.71
N ARG A 152 -17.34 -8.54 -7.61
CA ARG A 152 -18.47 -7.67 -7.23
C ARG A 152 -19.54 -8.36 -6.36
N ASP A 153 -19.59 -9.69 -6.38
CA ASP A 153 -20.44 -10.51 -5.51
C ASP A 153 -19.75 -10.89 -4.18
N GLY A 154 -18.60 -10.28 -3.86
CA GLY A 154 -17.90 -10.43 -2.58
C GLY A 154 -17.08 -11.72 -2.46
N ARG A 155 -16.88 -12.47 -3.55
CA ARG A 155 -16.00 -13.65 -3.56
C ARG A 155 -14.56 -13.22 -3.80
N VAL A 156 -13.65 -14.14 -3.52
CA VAL A 156 -12.23 -13.97 -3.81
C VAL A 156 -11.80 -14.96 -4.89
N VAL A 157 -11.14 -14.44 -5.92
CA VAL A 157 -10.59 -15.23 -7.03
C VAL A 157 -9.11 -14.93 -7.20
N THR A 158 -8.37 -15.85 -7.81
CA THR A 158 -7.01 -15.60 -8.27
C THR A 158 -7.01 -15.29 -9.76
N TYR A 159 -6.14 -14.38 -10.18
CA TYR A 159 -5.94 -14.01 -11.58
C TYR A 159 -4.47 -14.17 -11.94
N ASN A 160 -4.17 -15.04 -12.90
CA ASN A 160 -2.80 -15.28 -13.33
C ASN A 160 -2.37 -14.20 -14.34
N LEU A 161 -1.25 -13.52 -14.06
CA LEU A 161 -0.76 -12.40 -14.87
C LEU A 161 -0.22 -12.85 -16.24
N HIS A 162 0.32 -14.08 -16.34
CA HIS A 162 0.90 -14.59 -17.58
C HIS A 162 -0.15 -14.99 -18.61
N ASN A 163 -1.14 -15.79 -18.20
CA ASN A 163 -2.17 -16.31 -19.11
C ASN A 163 -3.50 -15.55 -19.05
N GLN A 164 -3.62 -14.57 -18.16
CA GLN A 164 -4.79 -13.70 -18.00
C GLN A 164 -6.09 -14.46 -17.67
N LYS A 165 -5.98 -15.59 -16.96
CA LYS A 165 -7.13 -16.43 -16.56
C LYS A 165 -7.44 -16.30 -15.07
N PHE A 166 -8.73 -16.34 -14.77
CA PHE A 166 -9.23 -16.49 -13.40
C PHE A 166 -9.22 -17.95 -12.96
N ARG A 167 -9.00 -18.17 -11.67
CA ARG A 167 -9.22 -19.44 -10.98
C ARG A 167 -9.93 -19.17 -9.66
N GLN A 168 -10.82 -20.08 -9.29
CA GLN A 168 -11.42 -20.08 -7.95
C GLN A 168 -10.43 -20.64 -6.95
N LEU A 169 -10.46 -20.12 -5.72
CA LEU A 169 -9.70 -20.71 -4.63
C LEU A 169 -10.32 -22.07 -4.25
N PRO A 170 -9.49 -23.09 -3.93
CA PRO A 170 -10.01 -24.31 -3.32
C PRO A 170 -10.80 -23.96 -2.06
N THR A 171 -11.98 -24.56 -1.92
CA THR A 171 -12.84 -24.42 -0.74
C THR A 171 -12.47 -25.45 0.31
#